data_AF-A0A8T6LVN1-F1
#
_entry.id   AF-A0A8T6LVN1-F1
#
_cell.length_a   1.000
_cell.length_b   1.000
_cell.length_c   1.000
_cell.angle_alpha   90.00
_cell.angle_beta   90.00
_cell.angle_gamma   90.00
#
_symmetry.space_group_name_H-M   'P 1'
#
loop_
_entity.id
_entity.type
_entity.pdbx_description
1 polymer ?
#
loop_
_entity_poly.entity_id
_entity_poly.type
_entity_poly.pdbx_seq_one_letter_code
_entity_poly.pdbx_strand_id
1 'polypeptide(L)'
;MGESFQKKLEQKVYDILFDLEDELDLDVKKLPEIYYVGKNFNFYSLNIDGTHFFTFEYVKKNNIAAFLPHYSIILSRTLNEGVLAEENGHFLFEQFKVGANNPADYFARETLSEMIGFFSSKLVDSKRKNNLKRDSLDNSKSIKDIFDTVKLHFDSGNEEDLIHEQGYMLGEKLYHKYISNQISKKEIKKFILKPLKGKFETFYEFYNWKYHILR
;
A
#
# COMPACT_ATOMS: atom_id res chain seq x y z
N MET A 1 4.79 -35.46 7.36
CA MET A 1 4.33 -34.45 8.33
C MET A 1 3.97 -33.20 7.54
N GLY A 2 2.75 -32.68 7.70
CA GLY A 2 2.31 -31.49 6.96
C GLY A 2 3.10 -30.25 7.38
N GLU A 3 3.38 -29.39 6.41
CA GLU A 3 4.00 -28.08 6.65
C GLU A 3 3.09 -27.19 7.51
N SER A 4 3.67 -26.46 8.48
CA SER A 4 2.92 -25.55 9.34
C SER A 4 2.37 -24.37 8.54
N PHE A 5 1.21 -23.83 8.94
CA PHE A 5 0.60 -22.67 8.27
C PHE A 5 1.53 -21.45 8.20
N GLN A 6 2.34 -21.22 9.24
CA GLN A 6 3.34 -20.17 9.28
C GLN A 6 4.32 -20.29 8.09
N LYS A 7 4.89 -21.48 7.86
CA LYS A 7 5.84 -21.71 6.75
C LYS A 7 5.19 -21.52 5.38
N LYS A 8 3.96 -22.00 5.22
CA LYS A 8 3.18 -21.79 3.98
C LYS A 8 2.92 -20.31 3.70
N LEU A 9 2.60 -19.56 4.75
CA LEU A 9 2.39 -18.12 4.66
C LEU A 9 3.69 -17.41 4.29
N GLU A 10 4.78 -17.68 5.00
CA GLU A 10 6.11 -17.14 4.69
C GLU A 10 6.50 -17.41 3.23
N GLN A 11 6.44 -18.67 2.81
CA GLN A 11 6.78 -19.07 1.44
C GLN A 11 5.94 -18.28 0.43
N LYS A 12 4.61 -18.22 0.63
CA LYS A 12 3.71 -17.50 -0.28
C LYS A 12 3.98 -16.00 -0.31
N VAL A 13 4.26 -15.37 0.83
CA VAL A 13 4.58 -13.94 0.88
C VAL A 13 5.88 -13.66 0.14
N TYR A 14 6.92 -14.48 0.35
CA TYR A 14 8.21 -14.30 -0.32
C TYR A 14 8.15 -14.63 -1.81
N ASP A 15 7.42 -15.66 -2.23
CA ASP A 15 7.21 -15.96 -3.65
C ASP A 15 6.59 -14.75 -4.37
N ILE A 16 5.52 -14.18 -3.79
CA ILE A 16 4.88 -12.96 -4.32
C ILE A 16 5.86 -11.77 -4.32
N LEU A 17 6.64 -11.60 -3.25
CA LEU A 17 7.59 -10.50 -3.15
C LEU A 17 8.64 -10.57 -4.26
N PHE A 18 9.19 -11.75 -4.51
CA PHE A 18 10.20 -11.95 -5.55
C PHE A 18 9.61 -11.85 -6.96
N ASP A 19 8.39 -12.33 -7.18
CA ASP A 19 7.68 -12.12 -8.45
C ASP A 19 7.48 -10.61 -8.73
N LEU A 20 7.09 -9.83 -7.72
CA LEU A 20 6.94 -8.37 -7.84
C LEU A 20 8.28 -7.67 -8.02
N GLU A 21 9.33 -8.13 -7.35
CA GLU A 21 10.70 -7.64 -7.51
C GLU A 21 11.17 -7.77 -8.96
N ASP A 22 11.05 -8.97 -9.52
CA ASP A 22 11.42 -9.26 -10.92
C ASP A 22 10.54 -8.49 -11.91
N GLU A 23 9.22 -8.47 -11.68
CA GLU A 23 8.24 -7.79 -12.51
C GLU A 23 8.49 -6.28 -12.57
N LEU A 24 8.96 -5.67 -11.49
CA LEU A 24 9.23 -4.23 -11.40
C LEU A 24 10.71 -3.88 -11.53
N ASP A 25 11.59 -4.87 -11.71
CA ASP A 25 13.05 -4.70 -11.73
C ASP A 25 13.54 -3.96 -10.47
N LEU A 26 12.99 -4.32 -9.31
CA LEU A 26 13.41 -3.78 -8.01
C LEU A 26 14.56 -4.61 -7.44
N ASP A 27 15.18 -4.09 -6.38
CA ASP A 27 16.28 -4.75 -5.69
C ASP A 27 15.97 -4.70 -4.19
N VAL A 28 15.33 -5.76 -3.71
CA VAL A 28 14.79 -5.85 -2.35
C VAL A 28 15.95 -6.04 -1.37
N LYS A 29 16.16 -5.02 -0.52
CA LYS A 29 17.32 -4.99 0.38
C LYS A 29 17.15 -5.78 1.66
N LYS A 30 15.90 -5.98 2.09
CA LYS A 30 15.52 -6.65 3.32
C LYS A 30 14.22 -7.39 3.07
N LEU A 31 13.99 -8.45 3.83
CA LEU A 31 12.72 -9.17 3.82
C LEU A 31 11.88 -8.71 5.01
N PRO A 32 10.54 -8.63 4.87
CA PRO A 32 9.67 -8.38 6.00
C PRO A 32 9.59 -9.64 6.86
N GLU A 33 9.46 -9.46 8.17
CA GLU A 33 9.11 -10.57 9.05
C GLU A 33 7.62 -10.91 8.90
N ILE A 34 7.29 -12.20 8.82
CA ILE A 34 5.94 -12.67 8.53
C ILE A 34 5.37 -13.38 9.75
N TYR A 35 4.14 -13.06 10.13
CA TYR A 35 3.49 -13.71 11.28
C TYR A 35 2.06 -14.12 10.98
N TYR A 36 1.78 -15.41 11.17
CA TYR A 36 0.43 -15.96 11.11
C TYR A 36 -0.36 -15.62 12.39
N VAL A 37 -1.41 -14.82 12.24
CA VAL A 37 -2.30 -14.38 13.33
C VAL A 37 -3.39 -15.41 13.61
N GLY A 38 -2.94 -16.55 14.17
CA GLY A 38 -3.80 -17.65 14.62
C GLY A 38 -4.49 -17.42 15.97
N LYS A 39 -5.28 -18.40 16.42
CA LYS A 39 -5.98 -18.36 17.72
C LYS A 39 -5.01 -18.19 18.90
N ASN A 40 -3.85 -18.84 18.84
CA ASN A 40 -2.86 -18.89 19.92
C ASN A 40 -1.72 -17.88 19.74
N PHE A 41 -1.85 -16.95 18.79
CA PHE A 41 -0.82 -15.95 18.55
C PHE A 41 -0.77 -14.93 19.69
N ASN A 42 0.43 -14.66 20.20
CA ASN A 42 0.65 -13.68 21.26
C ASN A 42 1.28 -12.40 20.69
N PHE A 43 0.48 -11.34 20.50
CA PHE A 43 0.96 -10.06 19.99
C PHE A 43 2.12 -9.47 20.79
N TYR A 44 2.07 -9.58 22.12
CA TYR A 44 3.10 -9.03 23.00
C TYR A 44 4.47 -9.72 22.88
N SER A 45 4.55 -10.84 22.15
CA SER A 45 5.84 -11.47 21.83
C SER A 45 6.62 -10.75 20.72
N LEU A 46 5.99 -9.86 19.95
CA LEU A 46 6.59 -9.23 18.78
C LEU A 46 7.52 -8.04 19.06
N ASN A 47 7.67 -7.61 20.32
CA ASN A 47 8.42 -6.39 20.67
C ASN A 47 7.97 -5.15 19.86
N ILE A 48 6.67 -5.08 19.57
CA ILE A 48 5.99 -3.97 18.87
C ILE A 48 5.28 -3.11 19.92
N ASP A 49 5.22 -1.80 19.71
CA ASP A 49 4.42 -0.89 20.52
C ASP A 49 2.93 -1.28 20.54
N GLY A 50 2.29 -1.08 21.70
CA GLY A 50 0.90 -1.46 21.96
C GLY A 50 -0.13 -0.69 21.11
N THR A 51 0.26 0.43 20.50
CA THR A 51 -0.60 1.20 19.57
C THR A 51 -1.06 0.36 18.37
N HIS A 52 -0.30 -0.66 17.96
CA HIS A 52 -0.66 -1.56 16.86
C HIS A 52 -1.57 -2.73 17.27
N PHE A 53 -1.98 -2.81 18.55
CA PHE A 53 -2.87 -3.87 19.02
C PHE A 53 -4.22 -3.87 18.29
N PHE A 54 -4.75 -2.70 17.94
CA PHE A 54 -5.99 -2.58 17.17
C PHE A 54 -5.86 -3.14 15.75
N THR A 55 -4.74 -2.86 15.06
CA THR A 55 -4.45 -3.46 13.75
C THR A 55 -4.37 -4.98 13.85
N PHE A 56 -3.69 -5.49 14.89
CA PHE A 56 -3.62 -6.93 15.15
C PHE A 56 -5.01 -7.57 15.35
N GLU A 57 -5.85 -7.00 16.21
CA GLU A 57 -7.21 -7.53 16.43
C GLU A 57 -8.08 -7.41 15.18
N TYR A 58 -7.89 -6.35 14.38
CA TYR A 58 -8.57 -6.18 13.11
C TYR A 58 -8.18 -7.28 12.10
N VAL A 59 -6.88 -7.57 11.94
CA VAL A 59 -6.36 -8.69 11.12
C VAL A 59 -6.97 -10.02 11.59
N LYS A 60 -6.97 -10.24 12.91
CA LYS A 60 -7.47 -11.46 13.54
C LYS A 60 -8.96 -11.68 13.31
N LYS A 61 -9.76 -10.61 13.41
CA LYS A 61 -11.23 -10.65 13.29
C LYS A 61 -11.69 -10.77 11.84
N ASN A 62 -11.04 -10.07 10.91
CA ASN A 62 -11.52 -9.94 9.53
C ASN A 62 -10.88 -10.92 8.54
N ASN A 63 -9.93 -11.75 8.99
CA ASN A 63 -9.26 -12.73 8.15
C ASN A 63 -8.52 -12.09 6.95
N ILE A 64 -7.78 -11.03 7.23
CA ILE A 64 -7.02 -10.24 6.25
C ILE A 64 -5.51 -10.30 6.54
N ALA A 65 -4.73 -9.45 5.89
CA ALA A 65 -3.34 -9.14 6.24
C ALA A 65 -3.20 -7.64 6.53
N ALA A 66 -2.06 -7.26 7.11
CA ALA A 66 -1.65 -5.87 7.31
C ALA A 66 -0.13 -5.78 7.42
N PHE A 67 0.45 -4.79 6.74
CA PHE A 67 1.84 -4.41 6.85
C PHE A 67 2.04 -3.34 7.93
N LEU A 68 3.07 -3.51 8.76
CA LEU A 68 3.50 -2.59 9.81
C LEU A 68 4.85 -1.97 9.41
N PRO A 69 4.86 -0.78 8.77
CA PRO A 69 6.06 -0.23 8.14
C PRO A 69 7.25 -0.06 9.07
N HIS A 70 7.02 0.49 10.26
CA HIS A 70 8.08 0.79 11.23
C HIS A 70 8.86 -0.46 11.67
N TYR A 71 8.20 -1.62 11.68
CA TYR A 71 8.77 -2.89 12.10
C TYR A 71 9.15 -3.78 10.93
N SER A 72 8.78 -3.41 9.69
CA SER A 72 8.89 -4.27 8.52
C SER A 72 8.23 -5.64 8.75
N ILE A 73 7.02 -5.64 9.34
CA ILE A 73 6.28 -6.85 9.69
C ILE A 73 5.02 -6.96 8.84
N ILE A 74 4.73 -8.14 8.28
CA ILE A 74 3.42 -8.48 7.73
C ILE A 74 2.71 -9.44 8.69
N LEU A 75 1.60 -8.97 9.25
CA LEU A 75 0.66 -9.80 9.99
C LEU A 75 -0.37 -10.35 9.03
N SER A 76 -0.62 -11.66 9.02
CA SER A 76 -1.68 -12.23 8.18
C SER A 76 -2.42 -13.38 8.84
N ARG A 77 -3.73 -13.43 8.60
CA ARG A 77 -4.57 -14.59 8.89
C ARG A 77 -5.02 -15.34 7.62
N THR A 78 -4.68 -14.82 6.45
CA THR A 78 -5.12 -15.32 5.14
C THR A 78 -3.97 -15.79 4.27
N LEU A 79 -4.27 -16.68 3.32
CA LEU A 79 -3.37 -17.09 2.24
C LEU A 79 -3.84 -16.56 0.87
N ASN A 80 -4.77 -15.59 0.87
CA ASN A 80 -5.26 -14.96 -0.34
C ASN A 80 -4.14 -14.14 -0.98
N GLU A 81 -3.75 -14.51 -2.20
CA GLU A 81 -2.60 -13.94 -2.90
C GLU A 81 -2.79 -12.46 -3.23
N GLY A 82 -4.00 -12.05 -3.62
CA GLY A 82 -4.30 -10.65 -3.88
C GLY A 82 -4.10 -9.77 -2.64
N VAL A 83 -4.54 -10.23 -1.46
CA VAL A 83 -4.35 -9.50 -0.19
C VAL A 83 -2.87 -9.49 0.21
N LEU A 84 -2.17 -10.62 0.11
CA LEU A 84 -0.73 -10.67 0.44
C LEU A 84 0.13 -9.82 -0.51
N ALA A 85 -0.24 -9.76 -1.79
CA ALA A 85 0.43 -8.94 -2.80
C ALA A 85 0.28 -7.44 -2.55
N GLU A 86 -0.84 -7.02 -1.97
CA GLU A 86 -1.03 -5.64 -1.53
C GLU A 86 -0.07 -5.26 -0.40
N GLU A 87 0.04 -6.10 0.63
CA GLU A 87 1.00 -5.89 1.73
C GLU A 87 2.45 -5.88 1.25
N ASN A 88 2.80 -6.76 0.29
CA ASN A 88 4.11 -6.73 -0.36
C ASN A 88 4.32 -5.44 -1.15
N GLY A 89 3.29 -4.91 -1.83
CA GLY A 89 3.35 -3.61 -2.50
C GLY A 89 3.63 -2.47 -1.53
N HIS A 90 2.93 -2.42 -0.39
CA HIS A 90 3.21 -1.46 0.67
C HIS A 90 4.63 -1.59 1.20
N PHE A 91 5.10 -2.81 1.43
CA PHE A 91 6.47 -3.09 1.86
C PHE A 91 7.50 -2.54 0.88
N LEU A 92 7.37 -2.85 -0.41
CA LEU A 92 8.27 -2.37 -1.47
C LEU A 92 8.30 -0.84 -1.52
N PHE A 93 7.16 -0.19 -1.34
CA PHE A 93 7.07 1.26 -1.39
C PHE A 93 7.61 1.96 -0.14
N GLU A 94 7.45 1.38 1.06
CA GLU A 94 7.92 1.97 2.33
C GLU A 94 9.44 1.98 2.47
N GLN A 95 10.19 1.14 1.74
CA GLN A 95 11.66 1.09 1.83
C GLN A 95 12.36 2.42 1.48
N PHE A 96 11.68 3.34 0.79
CA PHE A 96 12.27 4.56 0.23
C PHE A 96 11.69 5.85 0.81
N LYS A 97 10.85 5.78 1.85
CA LYS A 97 10.12 6.95 2.35
C LYS A 97 10.83 7.67 3.49
N VAL A 98 10.76 9.00 3.45
CA VAL A 98 11.15 9.90 4.55
C VAL A 98 9.86 10.52 5.12
N GLY A 99 9.87 10.84 6.43
CA GLY A 99 8.66 11.17 7.20
C GLY A 99 7.79 12.29 6.62
N ALA A 100 6.47 12.17 6.83
CA ALA A 100 5.50 13.23 6.54
C ALA A 100 5.37 14.17 7.74
N ASN A 101 5.58 15.47 7.51
CA ASN A 101 5.59 16.47 8.58
C ASN A 101 4.33 17.35 8.61
N ASN A 102 3.37 17.11 7.71
CA ASN A 102 2.09 17.83 7.65
C ASN A 102 0.98 16.93 7.09
N PRO A 103 -0.31 17.27 7.32
CA PRO A 103 -1.45 16.47 6.87
C PRO A 103 -1.49 16.16 5.37
N ALA A 104 -1.11 17.10 4.51
CA ALA A 104 -1.17 16.90 3.06
C ALA A 104 -0.08 15.94 2.57
N ASP A 105 1.14 16.03 3.11
CA ASP A 105 2.19 15.05 2.82
C ASP A 105 1.84 13.67 3.39
N TYR A 106 1.20 13.58 4.56
CA TYR A 106 0.73 12.31 5.12
C TYR A 106 -0.32 11.68 4.21
N PHE A 107 -1.37 12.44 3.86
CA PHE A 107 -2.39 12.02 2.90
C PHE A 107 -1.78 11.50 1.59
N ALA A 108 -0.87 12.27 0.99
CA ALA A 108 -0.24 11.90 -0.26
C ALA A 108 0.63 10.65 -0.13
N ARG A 109 1.39 10.52 0.97
CA ARG A 109 2.23 9.36 1.24
C ARG A 109 1.42 8.08 1.37
N GLU A 110 0.34 8.12 2.14
CA GLU A 110 -0.54 6.96 2.35
C GLU A 110 -1.29 6.62 1.07
N THR A 111 -1.84 7.62 0.36
CA THR A 111 -2.56 7.41 -0.91
C THR A 111 -1.67 6.77 -1.97
N LEU A 112 -0.41 7.21 -2.07
CA LEU A 112 0.56 6.58 -2.97
C LEU A 112 0.95 5.16 -2.51
N SER A 113 0.88 4.89 -1.20
CA SER A 113 1.07 3.55 -0.63
C SER A 113 -0.05 2.61 -1.05
N GLU A 114 -1.30 3.04 -0.84
CA GLU A 114 -2.50 2.34 -1.29
C GLU A 114 -2.52 2.13 -2.80
N MET A 115 -2.05 3.11 -3.58
CA MET A 115 -1.91 2.98 -5.02
C MET A 115 -0.97 1.83 -5.40
N ILE A 116 0.22 1.74 -4.78
CA ILE A 116 1.18 0.68 -5.07
C ILE A 116 0.73 -0.67 -4.51
N GLY A 117 0.14 -0.71 -3.31
CA GLY A 117 -0.45 -1.91 -2.74
C GLY A 117 -1.52 -2.49 -3.68
N PHE A 118 -2.51 -1.68 -4.05
CA PHE A 118 -3.58 -2.15 -4.94
C PHE A 118 -3.06 -2.51 -6.34
N PHE A 119 -2.14 -1.74 -6.91
CA PHE A 119 -1.49 -2.07 -8.18
C PHE A 119 -0.79 -3.44 -8.13
N SER A 120 0.00 -3.70 -7.07
CA SER A 120 0.70 -4.97 -6.86
C SER A 120 -0.29 -6.13 -6.72
N SER A 121 -1.41 -5.91 -6.03
CA SER A 121 -2.48 -6.89 -5.93
C SER A 121 -3.10 -7.27 -7.28
N LYS A 122 -3.15 -6.33 -8.23
CA LYS A 122 -3.69 -6.55 -9.58
C LYS A 122 -2.71 -7.26 -10.50
N LEU A 123 -1.40 -7.07 -10.30
CA LEU A 123 -0.38 -7.85 -11.01
C LEU A 123 -0.50 -9.35 -10.68
N VAL A 124 -0.79 -9.68 -9.42
CA VAL A 124 -0.93 -11.07 -8.95
C VAL A 124 -2.35 -11.62 -9.19
N ASP A 125 -3.38 -10.84 -8.85
CA ASP A 125 -4.79 -11.17 -9.10
C ASP A 125 -5.46 -10.13 -10.00
N SER A 126 -5.28 -10.32 -11.31
CA SER A 126 -5.88 -9.46 -12.35
C SER A 126 -7.40 -9.33 -12.25
N LYS A 127 -8.11 -10.26 -11.59
CA LYS A 127 -9.58 -10.24 -11.43
C LYS A 127 -10.03 -9.50 -10.18
N ARG A 128 -9.13 -9.11 -9.27
CA ARG A 128 -9.45 -8.33 -8.08
C ARG A 128 -10.16 -7.04 -8.48
N LYS A 129 -11.28 -6.76 -7.81
CA LYS A 129 -12.13 -5.59 -8.10
C LYS A 129 -11.85 -4.48 -7.11
N ASN A 130 -11.77 -3.25 -7.61
CA ASN A 130 -11.91 -2.08 -6.75
C ASN A 130 -13.40 -1.89 -6.38
N ASN A 131 -13.71 -2.02 -5.09
CA ASN A 131 -15.06 -1.80 -4.58
C ASN A 131 -15.32 -0.33 -4.20
N LEU A 132 -14.28 0.51 -4.18
CA LEU A 132 -14.29 1.94 -3.91
C LEU A 132 -14.34 2.70 -5.24
N LYS A 133 -15.51 2.70 -5.89
CA LYS A 133 -15.71 3.30 -7.23
C LYS A 133 -15.99 4.81 -7.23
N ARG A 134 -15.55 5.53 -6.20
CA ARG A 134 -15.73 6.98 -6.12
C ARG A 134 -14.39 7.65 -6.40
N ASP A 135 -14.42 8.80 -7.06
CA ASP A 135 -13.30 9.72 -7.10
C ASP A 135 -13.81 11.05 -6.53
N SER A 136 -13.74 11.17 -5.21
CA SER A 136 -14.10 12.35 -4.44
C SER A 136 -13.21 13.56 -4.79
N LEU A 137 -12.13 13.34 -5.55
CA LEU A 137 -11.26 14.37 -6.12
C LEU A 137 -11.43 14.57 -7.64
N ASP A 138 -12.39 13.91 -8.31
CA ASP A 138 -12.59 14.01 -9.78
C ASP A 138 -12.95 15.43 -10.22
N ASN A 139 -13.70 16.14 -9.37
CA ASN A 139 -14.09 17.53 -9.62
C ASN A 139 -12.98 18.55 -9.30
N SER A 140 -11.85 18.12 -8.73
CA SER A 140 -10.76 19.02 -8.35
C SER A 140 -10.00 19.47 -9.60
N LYS A 141 -10.13 20.76 -9.95
CA LYS A 141 -9.53 21.34 -11.16
C LYS A 141 -8.12 21.89 -10.92
N SER A 142 -7.75 22.05 -9.65
CA SER A 142 -6.46 22.60 -9.24
C SER A 142 -5.87 21.86 -8.05
N ILE A 143 -4.56 22.01 -7.86
CA ILE A 143 -3.88 21.51 -6.66
C ILE A 143 -4.44 22.10 -5.37
N LYS A 144 -4.95 23.34 -5.42
CA LYS A 144 -5.60 24.00 -4.29
C LYS A 144 -6.91 23.30 -3.93
N ASP A 145 -7.74 22.95 -4.91
CA ASP A 145 -9.00 22.25 -4.67
C ASP A 145 -8.75 20.89 -3.99
N ILE A 146 -7.72 20.17 -4.44
CA ILE A 146 -7.30 18.91 -3.80
C ILE A 146 -6.87 19.16 -2.36
N PHE A 147 -6.04 20.18 -2.13
CA PHE A 147 -5.55 20.52 -0.80
C PHE A 147 -6.70 20.88 0.15
N ASP A 148 -7.66 21.69 -0.31
CA ASP A 148 -8.83 22.09 0.48
C ASP A 148 -9.73 20.88 0.81
N THR A 149 -9.96 19.95 -0.13
CA THR A 149 -10.69 18.71 0.13
C THR A 149 -9.97 17.81 1.13
N VAL A 150 -8.65 17.64 0.98
CA VAL A 150 -7.84 16.88 1.94
C VAL A 150 -7.99 17.48 3.32
N LYS A 151 -7.80 18.80 3.47
CA LYS A 151 -7.95 19.48 4.75
C LYS A 151 -9.32 19.23 5.39
N LEU A 152 -10.40 19.34 4.62
CA LEU A 152 -11.76 19.10 5.11
C LEU A 152 -11.97 17.67 5.64
N HIS A 153 -11.35 16.66 5.03
CA HIS A 153 -11.47 15.29 5.51
C HIS A 153 -10.65 15.02 6.77
N PHE A 154 -9.46 15.63 6.93
CA PHE A 154 -8.72 15.57 8.19
C PHE A 154 -9.47 16.28 9.32
N ASP A 155 -10.03 17.46 9.05
CA ASP A 155 -10.83 18.20 10.03
C ASP A 155 -12.08 17.41 10.45
N SER A 156 -12.54 16.47 9.62
CA SER A 156 -13.70 15.60 9.87
C SER A 156 -13.34 14.21 10.40
N GLY A 157 -12.05 13.85 10.49
CA GLY A 157 -11.59 12.51 10.87
C GLY A 157 -11.91 11.39 9.87
N ASN A 158 -12.07 11.72 8.58
CA ASN A 158 -12.43 10.79 7.50
C ASN A 158 -11.29 10.63 6.47
N GLU A 159 -10.05 10.93 6.85
CA GLU A 159 -8.91 10.89 5.94
C GLU A 159 -8.59 9.48 5.43
N GLU A 160 -8.77 8.44 6.24
CA GLU A 160 -8.51 7.05 5.85
C GLU A 160 -9.42 6.60 4.69
N ASP A 161 -10.70 6.97 4.72
CA ASP A 161 -11.63 6.66 3.63
C ASP A 161 -11.19 7.29 2.31
N LEU A 162 -10.73 8.55 2.34
CA LEU A 162 -10.23 9.24 1.15
C LEU A 162 -8.92 8.62 0.65
N ILE A 163 -8.02 8.26 1.55
CA ILE A 163 -6.74 7.61 1.24
C ILE A 163 -6.99 6.29 0.49
N HIS A 164 -7.83 5.41 1.04
CA HIS A 164 -8.17 4.14 0.40
C HIS A 164 -8.89 4.34 -0.94
N GLU A 165 -9.86 5.25 -0.99
CA GLU A 165 -10.62 5.54 -2.21
C GLU A 165 -9.69 6.00 -3.35
N GLN A 166 -8.85 6.99 -3.09
CA GLN A 166 -7.94 7.55 -4.09
C GLN A 166 -6.83 6.57 -4.44
N GLY A 167 -6.27 5.87 -3.45
CA GLY A 167 -5.22 4.88 -3.65
C GLY A 167 -5.67 3.74 -4.54
N TYR A 168 -6.79 3.10 -4.22
CA TYR A 168 -7.30 1.96 -4.99
C TYR A 168 -7.69 2.36 -6.41
N MET A 169 -8.35 3.52 -6.58
CA MET A 169 -8.70 4.01 -7.91
C MET A 169 -7.46 4.26 -8.76
N LEU A 170 -6.45 4.93 -8.21
CA LEU A 170 -5.19 5.18 -8.91
C LEU A 170 -4.44 3.88 -9.20
N GLY A 171 -4.41 2.93 -8.26
CA GLY A 171 -3.75 1.63 -8.44
C GLY A 171 -4.39 0.81 -9.56
N GLU A 172 -5.72 0.81 -9.66
CA GLU A 172 -6.45 0.13 -10.75
C GLU A 172 -6.14 0.78 -12.11
N LYS A 173 -6.14 2.11 -12.18
CA LYS A 173 -5.81 2.84 -13.42
C LYS A 173 -4.34 2.66 -13.81
N LEU A 174 -3.42 2.66 -12.83
CA LEU A 174 -2.01 2.37 -13.04
C LEU A 174 -1.83 0.97 -13.63
N TYR A 175 -2.52 -0.03 -13.09
CA TYR A 175 -2.51 -1.40 -13.64
C TYR A 175 -2.95 -1.43 -15.11
N HIS A 176 -4.06 -0.78 -15.45
CA HIS A 176 -4.55 -0.75 -16.83
C HIS A 176 -3.60 -0.03 -17.79
N LYS A 177 -2.98 1.08 -17.35
CA LYS A 177 -1.96 1.78 -18.13
C LYS A 177 -0.68 0.97 -18.30
N TYR A 178 -0.29 0.23 -17.26
CA TYR A 178 0.87 -0.63 -17.29
C TYR A 178 0.70 -1.77 -18.32
N ILE A 179 -0.38 -2.55 -18.22
CA ILE A 179 -0.62 -3.68 -19.14
C ILE A 179 -0.90 -3.24 -20.59
N SER A 180 -1.32 -1.98 -20.80
CA SER A 180 -1.50 -1.39 -22.13
C SER A 180 -0.26 -0.67 -22.66
N ASN A 181 0.88 -0.78 -21.96
CA ASN A 181 2.16 -0.14 -22.28
C ASN A 181 2.11 1.40 -22.35
N GLN A 182 1.14 2.04 -21.69
CA GLN A 182 1.05 3.50 -21.58
C GLN A 182 1.95 4.06 -20.47
N ILE A 183 2.20 3.27 -19.43
CA ILE A 183 3.19 3.57 -18.38
C ILE A 183 4.17 2.41 -18.34
N SER A 184 5.46 2.69 -18.47
CA SER A 184 6.49 1.65 -18.49
C SER A 184 6.88 1.17 -17.09
N LYS A 185 7.38 -0.06 -17.00
CA LYS A 185 8.05 -0.59 -15.80
C LYS A 185 9.10 0.37 -15.25
N LYS A 186 9.91 0.97 -16.13
CA LYS A 186 10.97 1.91 -15.75
C LYS A 186 10.43 3.15 -15.04
N GLU A 187 9.26 3.65 -15.46
CA GLU A 187 8.61 4.78 -14.81
C GLU A 187 8.09 4.42 -13.42
N ILE A 188 7.46 3.26 -13.27
CA ILE A 188 6.98 2.74 -11.97
C ILE A 188 8.15 2.51 -11.01
N LYS A 189 9.22 1.84 -11.47
CA LYS A 189 10.47 1.66 -10.71
C LYS A 189 11.03 2.99 -10.23
N LYS A 190 11.17 3.97 -11.13
CA LYS A 190 11.68 5.30 -10.79
C LYS A 190 10.83 5.98 -9.73
N PHE A 191 9.51 5.77 -9.77
CA PHE A 191 8.58 6.29 -8.77
C PHE A 191 8.75 5.62 -7.41
N ILE A 192 8.74 4.29 -7.35
CA ILE A 192 8.90 3.53 -6.10
C ILE A 192 10.22 3.89 -5.41
N LEU A 193 11.30 4.03 -6.18
CA LEU A 193 12.63 4.36 -5.65
C LEU A 193 12.83 5.84 -5.31
N LYS A 194 11.87 6.72 -5.63
CA LYS A 194 12.03 8.16 -5.43
C LYS A 194 11.81 8.53 -3.95
N PRO A 195 12.81 9.12 -3.27
CA PRO A 195 12.61 9.57 -1.90
C PRO A 195 11.56 10.68 -1.81
N LEU A 196 10.62 10.52 -0.89
CA LEU A 196 9.58 11.50 -0.59
C LEU A 196 10.06 12.38 0.58
N LYS A 197 10.55 13.58 0.28
CA LYS A 197 11.29 14.43 1.24
C LYS A 197 10.40 15.28 2.17
N GLY A 198 9.08 15.21 2.02
CA GLY A 198 8.12 16.05 2.76
C GLY A 198 8.17 17.52 2.33
N LYS A 199 7.67 18.43 3.18
CA LYS A 199 7.57 19.88 2.92
C LYS A 199 6.72 20.20 1.68
N PHE A 200 5.58 19.52 1.55
CA PHE A 200 4.68 19.55 0.39
C PHE A 200 5.23 18.85 -0.86
N GLU A 201 6.51 18.46 -0.93
CA GLU A 201 7.04 17.72 -2.09
C GLU A 201 6.30 16.40 -2.31
N THR A 202 5.92 15.71 -1.23
CA THR A 202 5.15 14.46 -1.32
C THR A 202 3.76 14.73 -1.87
N PHE A 203 3.11 15.80 -1.42
CA PHE A 203 1.81 16.22 -1.96
C PHE A 203 1.87 16.60 -3.44
N TYR A 204 2.91 17.33 -3.87
CA TYR A 204 3.13 17.62 -5.29
C TYR A 204 3.39 16.35 -6.10
N GLU A 205 4.09 15.36 -5.54
CA GLU A 205 4.32 14.09 -6.22
C GLU A 205 3.02 13.31 -6.43
N PHE A 206 2.17 13.24 -5.41
CA PHE A 206 0.83 12.68 -5.52
C PHE A 206 0.02 13.39 -6.61
N TYR A 207 0.00 14.73 -6.60
CA TYR A 207 -0.67 15.51 -7.63
C TYR A 207 -0.19 15.12 -9.03
N ASN A 208 1.12 15.11 -9.26
CA ASN A 208 1.70 14.77 -10.56
C ASN A 208 1.31 13.36 -11.02
N TRP A 209 1.37 12.36 -10.12
CA TRP A 209 1.00 10.98 -10.43
C TRP A 209 -0.49 10.81 -10.70
N LYS A 210 -1.35 11.48 -9.93
CA LYS A 210 -2.80 11.49 -10.20
C LYS A 210 -3.06 11.94 -11.64
N TYR A 211 -2.51 13.07 -12.08
CA TYR A 211 -2.74 13.52 -13.47
C TYR A 211 -2.02 12.68 -14.52
N HIS A 212 -0.86 12.11 -14.23
CA HIS A 212 -0.16 11.22 -15.15
C HIS A 212 -0.95 9.92 -15.40
N ILE A 213 -1.58 9.38 -14.35
CA ILE A 213 -2.42 8.17 -14.44
C ILE A 213 -3.81 8.47 -15.01
N LEU A 214 -4.35 9.67 -14.82
CA LEU A 214 -5.71 10.01 -15.28
C LEU A 214 -5.78 10.48 -16.74
N ARG A 215 -4.66 10.91 -17.35
CA ARG A 215 -4.59 11.30 -18.77
C ARG A 215 -4.35 10.10 -19.67
#